data_AF-A0A6N9C086-F1
#
_entry.id   AF-A0A6N9C086-F1
#
_cell.length_a   1.000
_cell.length_b   1.000
_cell.length_c   1.000
_cell.angle_alpha   90.00
_cell.angle_beta   90.00
_cell.angle_gamma   90.00
#
_symmetry.space_group_name_H-M   'P 1'
#
loop_
_entity.id
_entity.type
_entity.pdbx_description
1 polymer ?
#
loop_
_entity_poly.entity_id
_entity_poly.type
_entity_poly.pdbx_seq_one_letter_code
_entity_poly.pdbx_strand_id
1 'polypeptide(L)'
;MFIGYFTERPYQDPSSGYFGATGRDITDLGMSNASYDPRLGADLYNRYLDEKLYAEEMGFDGLMLNEHHSTPFCMGQVMNLEAAILARITQRAKIVLLG
;
A
#
# COMPACT_ATOMS: atom_id res chain seq x y z
N MET A 1 14.59 -15.27 14.61
CA MET A 1 14.17 -13.85 14.61
C MET A 1 13.16 -13.68 13.50
N PHE A 2 12.04 -13.00 13.73
CA PHE A 2 11.02 -12.74 12.69
C PHE A 2 11.20 -11.32 12.19
N ILE A 3 11.41 -11.13 10.89
CA ILE A 3 11.62 -9.82 10.26
C ILE A 3 10.45 -9.53 9.32
N GLY A 4 9.69 -8.47 9.60
CA GLY A 4 8.54 -8.05 8.79
C GLY A 4 8.84 -6.88 7.87
N TYR A 5 8.16 -6.81 6.73
CA TYR A 5 8.17 -5.69 5.80
C TYR A 5 6.85 -4.91 5.85
N PHE A 6 6.96 -3.60 6.09
CA PHE A 6 5.83 -2.68 6.25
C PHE A 6 6.04 -1.41 5.42
N THR A 7 4.94 -0.92 4.83
CA THR A 7 4.85 0.36 4.12
C THR A 7 3.43 0.90 4.23
N GLU A 8 3.27 2.22 4.28
CA GLU A 8 1.95 2.86 4.30
C GLU A 8 1.17 2.70 2.99
N ARG A 9 1.84 2.38 1.87
CA ARG A 9 1.22 2.25 0.53
C ARG A 9 0.37 3.50 0.18
N PRO A 10 0.97 4.71 0.17
CA PRO A 10 0.24 5.95 -0.07
C PRO A 10 -0.13 6.09 -1.55
N TYR A 11 -1.23 6.77 -1.86
CA TYR A 11 -1.50 7.18 -3.23
C TYR A 11 -0.39 8.14 -3.71
N GLN A 12 0.33 7.73 -4.75
CA GLN A 12 1.50 8.42 -5.29
C GLN A 12 1.22 8.89 -6.72
N ASP A 13 0.91 10.18 -6.87
CA ASP A 13 0.67 10.84 -8.14
C ASP A 13 1.74 11.91 -8.42
N PRO A 14 2.74 11.58 -9.26
CA PRO A 14 3.78 12.51 -9.69
C PRO A 14 3.22 13.72 -10.45
N SER A 15 2.09 13.58 -11.14
CA SER A 15 1.52 14.61 -12.01
C SER A 15 0.80 15.70 -11.21
N SER A 16 0.15 15.31 -10.12
CA SER A 16 -0.49 16.24 -9.19
C SER A 16 0.45 16.66 -8.05
N GLY A 17 1.69 16.17 -8.00
CA GLY A 17 2.65 16.51 -6.95
C GLY A 17 2.35 15.89 -5.58
N TYR A 18 1.41 14.94 -5.50
CA TYR A 18 1.18 14.09 -4.33
C TYR A 18 2.11 12.87 -4.42
N PHE A 19 3.41 13.06 -4.19
CA PHE A 19 4.41 11.99 -4.36
C PHE A 19 5.39 11.93 -3.18
N GLY A 20 5.00 11.26 -2.10
CA GLY A 20 5.77 11.20 -0.84
C GLY A 20 5.44 12.37 0.10
N ALA A 21 6.25 12.60 1.13
CA ALA A 21 6.09 13.74 2.06
C ALA A 21 6.39 15.06 1.32
N THR A 22 5.45 15.56 0.51
CA THR A 22 5.76 16.54 -0.54
C THR A 22 4.92 17.79 -0.42
N GLY A 23 5.57 18.86 0.04
CA GLY A 23 5.76 20.14 -0.66
C GLY A 23 4.55 21.00 -1.04
N ARG A 24 3.32 20.49 -0.97
CA ARG A 24 2.08 21.26 -1.05
C ARG A 24 1.55 21.49 0.36
N ASP A 25 0.81 22.58 0.57
CA ASP A 25 0.06 22.82 1.80
C ASP A 25 -1.06 21.78 2.05
N ILE A 26 -1.28 20.87 1.11
CA ILE A 26 -2.32 19.86 1.21
C ILE A 26 -1.73 18.64 1.89
N THR A 27 -2.12 18.43 3.13
CA THR A 27 -1.84 17.19 3.86
C THR A 27 -2.60 16.03 3.21
N ASP A 28 -2.14 14.80 3.43
CA ASP A 28 -2.77 13.60 2.89
C ASP A 28 -4.26 13.49 3.28
N LEU A 29 -4.67 14.13 4.38
CA LEU A 29 -6.07 14.17 4.85
C LEU A 29 -6.97 15.13 4.06
N GLY A 30 -6.41 16.03 3.25
CA GLY A 30 -7.12 17.11 2.56
C GLY A 30 -7.34 16.90 1.06
N MET A 31 -6.97 15.74 0.51
CA MET A 31 -7.12 15.49 -0.92
C MET A 31 -8.60 15.30 -1.31
N SER A 32 -9.04 16.02 -2.35
CA SER A 32 -10.38 15.83 -2.92
C SER A 32 -10.45 14.55 -3.75
N ASN A 33 -11.59 13.85 -3.71
CA ASN A 33 -11.86 12.71 -4.58
C ASN A 33 -11.77 13.06 -6.07
N ALA A 34 -12.00 14.34 -6.44
CA ALA A 34 -11.87 14.79 -7.83
C ALA A 34 -10.41 14.79 -8.33
N SER A 35 -9.44 14.75 -7.41
CA SER A 35 -8.01 14.66 -7.71
C SER A 35 -7.51 13.22 -7.87
N TYR A 36 -8.35 12.22 -7.59
CA TYR A 36 -7.98 10.82 -7.67
C TYR A 36 -8.10 10.30 -9.11
N ASP A 37 -7.01 9.75 -9.64
CA ASP A 37 -7.00 9.04 -10.91
C ASP A 37 -7.16 7.52 -10.65
N PRO A 38 -8.29 6.91 -11.03
CA PRO A 38 -8.53 5.49 -10.79
C PRO A 38 -7.60 4.57 -11.59
N ARG A 39 -7.04 5.01 -12.72
CA ARG A 39 -6.08 4.20 -13.49
C ARG A 39 -4.75 4.13 -12.76
N LEU A 40 -4.25 5.28 -12.33
CA LEU A 40 -3.04 5.34 -11.50
C LEU A 40 -3.24 4.55 -10.20
N GLY A 41 -4.38 4.69 -9.53
CA GLY A 41 -4.67 3.92 -8.33
C GLY A 41 -4.63 2.41 -8.54
N ALA A 42 -5.15 1.92 -9.66
CA ALA A 42 -5.06 0.50 -10.03
C ALA A 42 -3.61 0.04 -10.26
N ASP A 43 -2.79 0.87 -10.93
CA ASP A 43 -1.36 0.58 -11.13
C ASP A 43 -0.60 0.53 -9.80
N LEU A 44 -0.91 1.44 -8.88
CA LEU A 44 -0.33 1.47 -7.53
C LEU A 44 -0.70 0.22 -6.72
N TYR A 45 -1.96 -0.23 -6.77
CA TYR A 45 -2.37 -1.48 -6.11
C TYR A 45 -1.55 -2.69 -6.60
N ASN A 46 -1.38 -2.84 -7.92
CA ASN A 46 -0.58 -3.93 -8.47
C ASN A 46 0.88 -3.82 -8.02
N ARG A 47 1.45 -2.62 -8.10
CA ARG A 47 2.82 -2.36 -7.62
C ARG A 47 2.99 -2.76 -6.15
N TYR A 48 2.04 -2.44 -5.26
CA TYR A 48 2.16 -2.82 -3.85
C TYR A 48 2.12 -4.32 -3.62
N LEU A 49 1.33 -5.07 -4.40
CA LEU A 49 1.36 -6.52 -4.37
C LEU A 49 2.71 -7.06 -4.86
N ASP A 50 3.26 -6.51 -5.95
CA ASP A 50 4.58 -6.88 -6.46
C ASP A 50 5.70 -6.57 -5.46
N GLU A 51 5.63 -5.43 -4.76
CA GLU A 51 6.57 -5.09 -3.69
C GLU A 51 6.52 -6.09 -2.53
N LYS A 52 5.33 -6.63 -2.20
CA LYS A 52 5.19 -7.68 -1.18
C LYS A 52 5.77 -9.02 -1.65
N LEU A 53 5.60 -9.38 -2.93
CA LEU A 53 6.26 -10.55 -3.52
C LEU A 53 7.79 -10.40 -3.47
N TYR A 54 8.30 -9.23 -3.86
CA TYR A 54 9.74 -8.96 -3.81
C TYR A 54 10.29 -8.99 -2.37
N ALA A 55 9.52 -8.49 -1.39
CA ALA A 55 9.90 -8.65 0.02
C ALA A 55 9.99 -10.13 0.44
N GLU A 56 9.08 -10.99 -0.01
CA GLU A 56 9.20 -12.43 0.23
C GLU A 56 10.47 -13.02 -0.41
N GLU A 57 10.79 -12.63 -1.65
CA GLU A 57 12.01 -13.06 -2.36
C GLU A 57 13.29 -12.64 -1.64
N MET A 58 13.29 -11.46 -1.02
CA MET A 58 14.41 -10.94 -0.23
C MET A 58 14.54 -11.56 1.16
N GLY A 59 13.66 -12.50 1.51
CA GLY A 59 13.78 -13.30 2.72
C GLY A 59 13.04 -12.75 3.93
N PHE A 60 12.18 -11.74 3.78
CA PHE A 60 11.32 -11.30 4.88
C PHE A 60 10.38 -12.44 5.34
N ASP A 61 10.13 -12.51 6.64
CA ASP A 61 9.27 -13.53 7.25
C ASP A 61 7.81 -13.12 7.28
N GLY A 62 7.55 -11.80 7.28
CA GLY A 62 6.23 -11.21 7.42
C GLY A 62 5.94 -10.12 6.40
N LEU A 63 4.76 -10.17 5.81
CA LEU A 63 4.22 -9.12 4.93
C LEU A 63 3.11 -8.41 5.70
N MET A 64 3.39 -7.20 6.17
CA MET A 64 2.45 -6.40 6.94
C MET A 64 1.57 -5.55 6.03
N LEU A 65 0.27 -5.63 6.26
CA LEU A 65 -0.76 -4.78 5.67
C LEU A 65 -1.36 -3.91 6.77
N ASN A 66 -1.62 -2.64 6.46
CA ASN A 66 -2.30 -1.70 7.36
C ASN A 66 -3.60 -1.17 6.80
N GLU A 67 -4.51 -0.82 7.71
CA GLU A 67 -5.85 -0.39 7.35
C GLU A 67 -5.94 1.12 7.54
N HIS A 68 -6.45 1.80 6.52
CA HIS A 68 -6.82 3.20 6.66
C HIS A 68 -8.07 3.48 5.84
N HIS A 69 -8.91 4.37 6.36
CA HIS A 69 -10.12 4.78 5.67
C HIS A 69 -10.03 6.24 5.26
N SER A 70 -10.73 6.59 4.17
CA SER A 70 -11.07 7.96 3.80
C SER A 70 -9.92 8.89 3.37
N THR A 71 -8.67 8.41 3.26
CA THR A 71 -7.53 9.28 2.94
C THR A 71 -6.52 8.58 2.03
N PRO A 72 -5.86 9.30 1.09
CA PRO A 72 -4.78 8.78 0.24
C PRO A 72 -3.52 8.38 0.99
N PHE A 73 -3.41 8.65 2.31
CA PHE A 73 -2.24 8.29 3.10
C PHE A 73 -1.91 6.79 3.02
N CYS A 74 -2.94 5.96 2.97
CA CYS A 74 -2.81 4.52 2.78
C CYS A 74 -3.97 4.02 1.91
N MET A 75 -3.63 3.28 0.85
CA MET A 75 -4.61 2.73 -0.09
C MET A 75 -5.27 1.44 0.41
N GLY A 76 -4.89 0.93 1.60
CA GLY A 76 -5.45 -0.27 2.20
C GLY A 76 -6.75 -0.02 2.96
N GLN A 77 -7.89 0.04 2.27
CA GLN A 77 -9.20 0.27 2.90
C GLN A 77 -9.90 -1.01 3.38
N VAL A 78 -9.64 -2.16 2.73
CA VAL A 78 -10.27 -3.45 3.04
C VAL A 78 -9.19 -4.53 2.97
N MET A 79 -8.40 -4.62 4.03
CA MET A 79 -7.19 -5.45 4.02
C MET A 79 -7.43 -6.93 3.81
N ASN A 80 -8.61 -7.45 4.19
CA ASN A 80 -8.93 -8.87 4.00
C ASN A 80 -8.87 -9.29 2.52
N LEU A 81 -9.21 -8.38 1.60
CA LEU A 81 -9.15 -8.65 0.16
C LEU A 81 -7.69 -8.76 -0.30
N GLU A 82 -6.85 -7.80 0.09
CA GLU A 82 -5.43 -7.79 -0.24
C GLU A 82 -4.71 -8.98 0.40
N ALA A 83 -5.06 -9.32 1.65
CA ALA A 83 -4.54 -10.48 2.35
C ALA A 83 -4.92 -11.78 1.64
N ALA A 84 -6.15 -11.91 1.13
CA ALA A 84 -6.56 -13.07 0.37
C ALA A 84 -5.80 -13.19 -0.96
N ILE A 85 -5.52 -12.07 -1.64
CA ILE A 85 -4.68 -12.05 -2.84
C ILE A 85 -3.26 -12.50 -2.49
N LEU A 86 -2.63 -11.88 -1.48
CA LEU A 86 -1.29 -12.26 -1.02
C LEU A 86 -1.22 -13.74 -0.65
N ALA A 87 -2.21 -14.25 0.09
CA ALA A 87 -2.27 -15.66 0.48
C ALA A 87 -2.30 -16.62 -0.72
N ARG A 88 -2.79 -16.15 -1.87
CA ARG A 88 -2.79 -16.91 -3.13
C ARG A 88 -1.46 -16.82 -3.87
N ILE A 89 -0.77 -15.69 -3.82
CA ILE A 89 0.40 -15.41 -4.69
C ILE A 89 1.74 -15.57 -3.99
N THR A 90 1.78 -15.56 -2.66
CA THR A 90 3.00 -15.82 -1.86
C THR A 90 3.14 -17.31 -1.56
N GLN A 91 4.34 -17.74 -1.16
CA GLN A 91 4.63 -19.16 -0.91
C GLN A 91 5.02 -19.48 0.54
N ARG A 92 5.59 -18.52 1.28
CA ARG A 92 6.25 -18.75 2.57
C ARG A 92 5.92 -17.69 3.61
N ALA A 93 5.97 -16.42 3.24
CA ALA A 93 5.87 -15.29 4.14
C ALA A 93 4.51 -15.26 4.84
N LYS A 94 4.51 -14.89 6.13
CA LYS A 94 3.30 -14.78 6.92
C LYS A 94 2.63 -13.44 6.64
N ILE A 95 1.33 -13.45 6.43
CA ILE A 95 0.56 -12.23 6.22
C ILE A 95 0.13 -11.71 7.59
N VAL A 96 0.45 -10.45 7.86
CA VAL A 96 0.16 -9.79 9.13
C VAL A 96 -0.78 -8.63 8.87
N LEU A 97 -1.92 -8.63 9.55
CA LEU A 97 -2.87 -7.52 9.51
C LEU A 97 -2.60 -6.61 10.70
N LEU A 98 -2.14 -5.38 10.44
CA LEU A 98 -1.78 -4.36 11.42
C LEU A 98 -2.75 -3.18 11.31
N GLY A 99 -3.84 -3.24 12.06
CA GLY A 99 -4.84 -2.16 12.17
C GLY A 99 -4.47 -1.14 13.22
#